data_AF-A0A851W1S7-F1
#
_entry.id   AF-A0A851W1S7-F1
#
_cell.length_a   1.000
_cell.length_b   1.000
_cell.length_c   1.000
_cell.angle_alpha   90.00
_cell.angle_beta   90.00
_cell.angle_gamma   90.00
#
_symmetry.space_group_name_H-M   'P 1'
#
loop_
_entity.id
_entity.type
_entity.pdbx_description
1 polymer ?
#
loop_
_entity_poly.entity_id
_entity_poly.type
_entity_poly.pdbx_seq_one_letter_code
_entity_poly.pdbx_strand_id
1 'polypeptide(L)'
;IAAAAEVWARGAAALPPARQPRTPVLPVEGERNVLITSALPYVNNVPHLGNIIGCVLSADTFARYCRLRGWNTLFVCGTDEYGTATETRALQEGLSPQQLCDRYHALHADVYRWFRISFDHFGRTTTPQQTRIAQDIFQRLLARGFLLQDTLEQLRCESCGRYLADRFVEGTCPFCGYAEARGDQCDKCGKLINAVELKNPQCKLCRGTPVVMPTQHLFLDLPKLEAPLQAWLERSWAAGDWTANAQHITRTWLRDGLKPRCITRDLTWGTPVPLDGFRDKVFYVWFDAPIGYLSITANYTEQWERWWKNPQQ
;
A
#
# COMPACT_ATOMS: atom_id res chain seq x y z
N ILE A 1 36.65 24.47 22.36
CA ILE A 1 37.94 24.13 21.70
C ILE A 1 38.68 23.05 22.49
N ALA A 2 38.95 23.23 23.80
CA ALA A 2 39.67 22.24 24.62
C ALA A 2 39.07 20.81 24.58
N ALA A 3 37.76 20.66 24.80
CA ALA A 3 37.10 19.34 24.75
C ALA A 3 37.20 18.65 23.37
N ALA A 4 37.13 19.41 22.29
CA ALA A 4 37.27 18.86 20.93
C ALA A 4 38.71 18.38 20.67
N ALA A 5 39.71 19.14 21.13
CA ALA A 5 41.12 18.75 21.04
C ALA A 5 41.41 17.49 21.86
N GLU A 6 40.82 17.38 23.06
CA GLU A 6 40.95 16.20 23.91
C GLU A 6 40.35 14.95 23.23
N VAL A 7 39.13 15.04 22.69
CA VAL A 7 38.48 13.92 21.98
C VAL A 7 39.27 13.51 20.75
N TRP A 8 39.77 14.48 19.97
CA TRP A 8 40.58 14.21 18.78
C TRP A 8 41.90 13.50 19.12
N ALA A 9 42.56 13.90 20.22
CA ALA A 9 43.81 13.31 20.68
C ALA A 9 43.68 11.82 21.09
N ARG A 10 42.48 11.35 21.45
CA ARG A 10 42.24 9.93 21.78
C ARG A 10 42.35 9.01 20.55
N GLY A 11 42.27 9.56 19.34
CA GLY A 11 42.50 8.83 18.09
C GLY A 11 41.55 7.65 17.86
N ALA A 12 41.97 6.72 17.01
CA ALA A 12 41.15 5.54 16.63
C ALA A 12 40.88 4.57 17.79
N ALA A 13 41.68 4.61 18.87
CA ALA A 13 41.50 3.76 20.04
C ALA A 13 40.22 4.07 20.83
N ALA A 14 39.66 5.27 20.67
CA ALA A 14 38.38 5.65 21.28
C ALA A 14 37.15 5.26 20.44
N LEU A 15 37.34 4.70 19.24
CA LEU A 15 36.22 4.21 18.44
C LEU A 15 35.61 2.98 19.11
N PRO A 16 34.28 2.91 19.26
CA PRO A 16 33.64 1.69 19.73
C PRO A 16 33.93 0.54 18.75
N PRO A 17 33.99 -0.71 19.24
CA PRO A 17 34.19 -1.86 18.36
C PRO A 17 33.09 -1.90 17.30
N ALA A 18 33.48 -2.18 16.06
CA ALA A 18 32.54 -2.28 14.96
C ALA A 18 31.52 -3.37 15.27
N ARG A 19 30.24 -3.01 15.21
CA ARG A 19 29.15 -3.95 15.45
C ARG A 19 29.02 -4.87 14.25
N GLN A 20 29.08 -6.18 14.48
CA GLN A 20 28.87 -7.13 13.40
C GLN A 20 27.39 -7.11 12.96
N PRO A 21 27.10 -7.05 11.65
CA PRO A 21 25.74 -7.13 11.16
C PRO A 21 25.13 -8.50 11.51
N ARG A 22 23.92 -8.49 12.07
CA ARG A 22 23.14 -9.71 12.35
C ARG A 22 22.13 -9.93 11.24
N THR A 23 21.90 -11.18 10.87
CA THR A 23 20.84 -11.55 9.91
C THR A 23 20.07 -12.75 10.48
N PRO A 24 18.75 -12.62 10.73
CA PRO A 24 17.94 -11.41 10.57
C PRO A 24 18.31 -10.32 11.60
N VAL A 25 18.14 -9.05 11.24
CA VAL A 25 18.22 -7.94 12.21
C VAL A 25 16.99 -7.98 13.09
N LEU A 26 17.20 -8.08 14.41
CA LEU A 26 16.13 -8.10 15.41
C LEU A 26 16.35 -6.98 16.44
N PRO A 27 15.27 -6.49 17.06
CA PRO A 27 15.40 -5.50 18.12
C PRO A 27 16.17 -6.05 19.33
N VAL A 28 17.01 -5.21 19.94
CA VAL A 28 17.76 -5.54 21.16
C VAL A 28 17.24 -4.65 22.28
N GLU A 29 16.91 -5.27 23.41
CA GLU A 29 16.41 -4.57 24.59
C GLU A 29 17.49 -3.66 25.18
N GLY A 30 17.08 -2.46 25.64
CA GLY A 30 18.00 -1.45 26.18
C GLY A 30 18.78 -0.67 25.13
N GLU A 31 18.57 -0.93 23.85
CA GLU A 31 19.20 -0.23 22.74
C GLU A 31 18.17 0.41 21.81
N ARG A 32 18.59 1.40 21.02
CA ARG A 32 17.70 2.04 20.04
C ARG A 32 17.47 1.12 18.84
N ASN A 33 16.20 0.81 18.59
CA ASN A 33 15.73 0.00 17.47
C ASN A 33 15.00 0.89 16.46
N VAL A 34 15.38 0.82 15.19
CA VAL A 34 14.86 1.71 14.14
C VAL A 34 14.32 0.86 12.99
N LEU A 35 12.99 0.83 12.88
CA LEU A 35 12.28 0.26 11.76
C LEU A 35 12.08 1.34 10.70
N ILE A 36 12.53 1.07 9.48
CA ILE A 36 12.41 1.99 8.35
C ILE A 36 11.67 1.26 7.24
N THR A 37 10.64 1.91 6.71
CA THR A 37 9.99 1.47 5.49
C THR A 37 10.12 2.54 4.42
N SER A 38 10.12 2.09 3.16
CA SER A 38 9.87 2.97 2.04
C SER A 38 8.55 2.59 1.39
N ALA A 39 7.81 3.57 0.87
CA ALA A 39 6.54 3.32 0.21
C ALA A 39 6.71 2.27 -0.89
N LEU A 40 5.85 1.25 -0.90
CA LEU A 40 5.92 0.15 -1.84
C LEU A 40 5.68 0.67 -3.26
N PRO A 41 6.67 0.66 -4.17
CA PRO A 41 6.43 1.02 -5.57
C PRO A 41 5.43 0.07 -6.21
N TYR A 42 4.49 0.64 -6.96
CA TYR A 42 3.55 -0.15 -7.74
C TYR A 42 4.27 -0.85 -8.89
N VAL A 43 4.16 -2.18 -8.95
CA VAL A 43 5.06 -3.04 -9.73
C VAL A 43 4.95 -2.81 -11.24
N ASN A 44 3.78 -2.43 -11.75
CA ASN A 44 3.54 -2.44 -13.19
C ASN A 44 4.14 -1.22 -13.95
N ASN A 45 4.89 -0.35 -13.27
CA ASN A 45 5.49 0.85 -13.83
C ASN A 45 7.00 0.90 -13.57
N VAL A 46 7.79 1.30 -14.56
CA VAL A 46 9.23 1.57 -14.34
C VAL A 46 9.37 2.81 -13.46
N PRO A 47 10.13 2.75 -12.34
CA PRO A 47 10.29 3.90 -11.45
C PRO A 47 11.15 4.98 -12.12
N HIS A 48 10.69 6.23 -12.09
CA HIS A 48 11.46 7.40 -12.51
C HIS A 48 12.16 8.07 -11.31
N LEU A 49 13.06 9.03 -11.57
CA LEU A 49 13.87 9.69 -10.54
C LEU A 49 13.04 10.31 -9.41
N GLY A 50 11.90 10.92 -9.73
CA GLY A 50 10.93 11.42 -8.74
C GLY A 50 10.44 10.35 -7.75
N ASN A 51 10.16 9.11 -8.20
CA ASN A 51 9.78 8.02 -7.29
C ASN A 51 10.95 7.63 -6.39
N ILE A 52 12.16 7.59 -6.96
CA ILE A 52 13.38 7.18 -6.25
C ILE A 52 13.71 8.15 -5.12
N ILE A 53 13.79 9.46 -5.43
CA ILE A 53 14.14 10.47 -4.43
C ILE A 53 13.06 10.62 -3.35
N GLY A 54 11.78 10.56 -3.72
CA GLY A 54 10.67 10.73 -2.78
C GLY A 54 10.49 9.57 -1.80
N CYS A 55 11.06 8.40 -2.09
CA CYS A 55 10.85 7.18 -1.31
C CYS A 55 12.18 6.49 -0.97
N VAL A 56 12.68 5.63 -1.86
CA VAL A 56 13.71 4.64 -1.53
C VAL A 56 15.07 5.26 -1.24
N LEU A 57 15.45 6.34 -1.93
CA LEU A 57 16.75 7.00 -1.74
C LEU A 57 16.78 7.85 -0.46
N SER A 58 15.67 8.52 -0.14
CA SER A 58 15.53 9.25 1.13
C SER A 58 15.60 8.29 2.33
N ALA A 59 14.87 7.17 2.25
CA ALA A 59 14.89 6.14 3.28
C ALA A 59 16.28 5.46 3.41
N ASP A 60 16.97 5.20 2.29
CA ASP A 60 18.32 4.64 2.29
C ASP A 60 19.34 5.53 3.01
N THR A 61 19.27 6.83 2.75
CA THR A 61 20.15 7.82 3.38
C THR A 61 20.01 7.78 4.90
N PHE A 62 18.76 7.74 5.38
CA PHE A 62 18.48 7.65 6.81
C PHE A 62 18.90 6.27 7.39
N ALA A 63 18.63 5.17 6.69
CA ALA A 63 19.02 3.83 7.12
C ALA A 63 20.54 3.70 7.28
N ARG A 64 21.32 4.23 6.34
CA ARG A 64 22.78 4.27 6.43
C ARG A 64 23.27 5.09 7.62
N TYR A 65 22.66 6.25 7.84
CA TYR A 65 22.95 7.07 9.03
C TYR A 65 22.66 6.29 10.33
N CYS A 66 21.50 5.64 10.44
CA CYS A 66 21.15 4.86 11.63
C CYS A 66 22.15 3.73 11.92
N ARG A 67 22.62 3.03 10.87
CA ARG A 67 23.66 2.01 10.99
C ARG A 67 24.99 2.60 11.45
N LEU A 68 25.40 3.77 10.92
CA LEU A 68 26.60 4.49 11.39
C LEU A 68 26.49 4.94 12.85
N ARG A 69 25.28 5.21 13.34
CA ARG A 69 25.00 5.51 14.75
C ARG A 69 25.00 4.28 15.65
N GLY A 70 25.19 3.08 15.11
CA GLY A 70 25.19 1.82 15.85
C GLY A 70 23.80 1.32 16.27
N TRP A 71 22.73 1.90 15.74
CA TRP A 71 21.36 1.52 16.06
C TRP A 71 20.96 0.23 15.33
N ASN A 72 20.14 -0.60 15.98
CA ASN A 72 19.59 -1.80 15.35
C ASN A 72 18.60 -1.33 14.27
N THR A 73 18.99 -1.42 13.00
CA THR A 73 18.25 -0.81 11.90
C THR A 73 17.72 -1.89 10.97
N LEU A 74 16.40 -1.95 10.80
CA LEU A 74 15.76 -2.80 9.80
C LEU A 74 15.11 -1.90 8.75
N PHE A 75 15.62 -1.95 7.52
CA PHE A 75 15.10 -1.23 6.37
C PHE A 75 14.45 -2.18 5.36
N VAL A 76 13.12 -2.16 5.27
CA VAL A 76 12.35 -3.03 4.39
C VAL A 76 11.55 -2.23 3.35
N CYS A 77 11.44 -2.80 2.16
CA CYS A 77 10.52 -2.34 1.10
C CYS A 77 10.13 -3.55 0.24
N GLY A 78 9.40 -3.32 -0.84
CA GLY A 78 8.98 -4.35 -1.77
C GLY A 78 8.06 -3.78 -2.82
N THR A 79 7.60 -4.62 -3.73
CA THR A 79 6.64 -4.22 -4.77
C THR A 79 5.20 -4.41 -4.32
N ASP A 80 4.36 -3.41 -4.60
CA ASP A 80 2.90 -3.52 -4.52
C ASP A 80 2.35 -4.07 -5.85
N GLU A 81 1.70 -5.22 -5.80
CA GLU A 81 1.45 -6.06 -6.96
C GLU A 81 -0.02 -6.33 -7.28
N TYR A 82 -0.93 -6.06 -6.35
CA TYR A 82 -2.35 -6.38 -6.51
C TYR A 82 -3.15 -5.26 -7.19
N GLY A 83 -4.39 -5.58 -7.55
CA GLY A 83 -5.38 -4.60 -8.02
C GLY A 83 -5.55 -4.52 -9.55
N THR A 84 -6.54 -3.72 -9.95
CA THR A 84 -7.05 -3.67 -11.32
C THR A 84 -6.01 -3.25 -12.36
N ALA A 85 -5.07 -2.38 -11.99
CA ALA A 85 -4.07 -1.90 -12.94
C ALA A 85 -3.06 -2.99 -13.31
N THR A 86 -2.78 -3.96 -12.42
CA THR A 86 -2.00 -5.16 -12.73
C THR A 86 -2.75 -6.04 -13.72
N GLU A 87 -4.04 -6.37 -13.46
CA GLU A 87 -4.85 -7.17 -14.38
C GLU A 87 -4.96 -6.52 -15.77
N THR A 88 -5.18 -5.20 -15.81
CA THR A 88 -5.27 -4.42 -17.05
C THR A 88 -3.98 -4.50 -17.85
N ARG A 89 -2.84 -4.28 -17.19
CA ARG A 89 -1.54 -4.26 -17.85
C ARG A 89 -1.11 -5.66 -18.29
N ALA A 90 -1.38 -6.67 -17.47
CA ALA A 90 -1.15 -8.07 -17.81
C ALA A 90 -1.92 -8.47 -19.07
N LEU A 91 -3.20 -8.08 -19.17
CA LEU A 91 -4.01 -8.31 -20.37
C LEU A 91 -3.44 -7.60 -21.61
N GLN A 92 -3.03 -6.32 -21.48
CA GLN A 92 -2.42 -5.56 -22.58
C GLN A 92 -1.13 -6.18 -23.10
N GLU A 93 -0.36 -6.83 -22.23
CA GLU A 93 0.90 -7.48 -22.57
C GLU A 93 0.76 -8.97 -22.90
N GLY A 94 -0.45 -9.53 -22.85
CA GLY A 94 -0.69 -10.95 -23.09
C GLY A 94 -0.06 -11.86 -22.02
N LEU A 95 0.08 -11.37 -20.78
CA LEU A 95 0.66 -12.08 -19.64
C LEU A 95 -0.40 -12.38 -18.58
N SER A 96 -0.12 -13.35 -17.71
CA SER A 96 -0.85 -13.46 -16.43
C SER A 96 -0.42 -12.34 -15.48
N PRO A 97 -1.26 -11.94 -14.50
CA PRO A 97 -0.86 -10.99 -13.47
C PRO A 97 0.43 -11.39 -12.74
N GLN A 98 0.58 -12.67 -12.39
CA GLN A 98 1.80 -13.18 -11.75
C GLN A 98 3.04 -12.99 -12.63
N GLN A 99 2.96 -13.35 -13.93
CA GLN A 99 4.07 -13.18 -14.87
C GLN A 99 4.47 -11.72 -15.04
N LEU A 100 3.49 -10.81 -15.10
CA LEU A 100 3.74 -9.37 -15.14
C LEU A 100 4.50 -8.91 -13.89
N CYS A 101 3.98 -9.27 -12.71
CA CYS A 101 4.58 -8.91 -11.43
C CYS A 101 6.00 -9.48 -11.27
N ASP A 102 6.24 -10.74 -11.65
CA ASP A 102 7.56 -11.37 -11.56
C ASP A 102 8.60 -10.62 -12.38
N ARG A 103 8.26 -10.29 -13.62
CA ARG A 103 9.14 -9.57 -14.53
C ARG A 103 9.47 -8.18 -14.01
N TYR A 104 8.47 -7.43 -13.57
CA TYR A 104 8.68 -6.06 -13.11
C TYR A 104 9.28 -6.00 -11.70
N HIS A 105 9.00 -6.95 -10.80
CA HIS A 105 9.68 -7.03 -9.51
C HIS A 105 11.20 -7.17 -9.68
N ALA A 106 11.65 -8.03 -10.61
CA ALA A 106 13.06 -8.16 -10.94
C ALA A 106 13.64 -6.83 -11.47
N LEU A 107 12.90 -6.13 -12.36
CA LEU A 107 13.29 -4.82 -12.86
C LEU A 107 13.48 -3.79 -11.73
N HIS A 108 12.52 -3.68 -10.81
CA HIS A 108 12.63 -2.80 -9.65
C HIS A 108 13.84 -3.15 -8.80
N ALA A 109 14.05 -4.43 -8.49
CA ALA A 109 15.18 -4.90 -7.71
C ALA A 109 16.52 -4.54 -8.36
N ASP A 110 16.65 -4.69 -9.68
CA ASP A 110 17.86 -4.36 -10.43
C ASP A 110 18.13 -2.85 -10.44
N VAL A 111 17.10 -2.02 -10.65
CA VAL A 111 17.22 -0.56 -10.57
C VAL A 111 17.70 -0.14 -9.18
N TYR A 112 17.07 -0.64 -8.12
CA TYR A 112 17.45 -0.26 -6.75
C TYR A 112 18.83 -0.79 -6.34
N ARG A 113 19.23 -1.97 -6.86
CA ARG A 113 20.59 -2.49 -6.69
C ARG A 113 21.61 -1.58 -7.38
N TRP A 114 21.33 -1.10 -8.58
CA TRP A 114 22.20 -0.17 -9.31
C TRP A 114 22.37 1.16 -8.57
N PHE A 115 21.29 1.70 -7.99
CA PHE A 115 21.33 2.87 -7.09
C PHE A 115 21.97 2.58 -5.72
N ARG A 116 22.34 1.32 -5.45
CA ARG A 116 22.90 0.85 -4.18
C ARG A 116 21.98 1.10 -2.98
N ILE A 117 20.67 0.99 -3.17
CA ILE A 117 19.73 1.04 -2.06
C ILE A 117 19.96 -0.18 -1.16
N SER A 118 20.19 0.07 0.12
CA SER A 118 20.63 -0.91 1.12
C SER A 118 19.47 -1.49 1.93
N PHE A 119 18.48 -2.07 1.24
CA PHE A 119 17.43 -2.82 1.91
C PHE A 119 18.03 -4.01 2.68
N ASP A 120 17.55 -4.24 3.89
CA ASP A 120 17.77 -5.51 4.60
C ASP A 120 16.91 -6.62 4.00
N HIS A 121 15.72 -6.25 3.49
CA HIS A 121 14.88 -7.13 2.69
C HIS A 121 14.02 -6.34 1.69
N PHE A 122 14.03 -6.75 0.43
CA PHE A 122 13.15 -6.24 -0.63
C PHE A 122 12.18 -7.34 -1.05
N GLY A 123 10.93 -7.27 -0.56
CA GLY A 123 9.94 -8.32 -0.71
C GLY A 123 8.82 -8.01 -1.71
N ARG A 124 7.69 -8.69 -1.54
CA ARG A 124 6.52 -8.66 -2.44
C ARG A 124 5.22 -8.77 -1.65
N THR A 125 4.14 -8.16 -2.13
CA THR A 125 2.81 -8.31 -1.50
C THR A 125 2.07 -9.59 -1.92
N THR A 126 2.49 -10.28 -2.98
CA THR A 126 1.85 -11.51 -3.51
C THR A 126 2.33 -12.79 -2.82
N THR A 127 2.24 -12.86 -1.48
CA THR A 127 2.75 -14.00 -0.70
C THR A 127 1.70 -14.63 0.21
N PRO A 128 1.85 -15.91 0.61
CA PRO A 128 0.97 -16.52 1.60
C PRO A 128 0.93 -15.77 2.95
N GLN A 129 2.04 -15.14 3.35
CA GLN A 129 2.10 -14.33 4.57
C GLN A 129 1.23 -13.07 4.47
N GLN A 130 1.15 -12.44 3.29
CA GLN A 130 0.22 -11.33 3.06
C GLN A 130 -1.21 -11.78 3.33
N THR A 131 -1.62 -12.90 2.73
CA THR A 131 -2.97 -13.42 2.92
C THR A 131 -3.26 -13.71 4.38
N ARG A 132 -2.37 -14.42 5.08
CA ARG A 132 -2.57 -14.77 6.49
C ARG A 132 -2.69 -13.53 7.39
N ILE A 133 -1.79 -12.56 7.25
CA ILE A 133 -1.75 -11.38 8.13
C ILE A 133 -2.91 -10.44 7.82
N ALA A 134 -3.22 -10.20 6.55
CA ALA A 134 -4.36 -9.38 6.16
C ALA A 134 -5.69 -9.98 6.65
N GLN A 135 -5.83 -11.31 6.56
CA GLN A 135 -6.99 -12.02 7.08
C GLN A 135 -7.08 -11.98 8.61
N ASP A 136 -5.96 -12.10 9.35
CA ASP A 136 -5.96 -11.94 10.83
C ASP A 136 -6.42 -10.53 11.24
N ILE A 137 -5.89 -9.48 10.61
CA ILE A 137 -6.31 -8.10 10.87
C ILE A 137 -7.79 -7.91 10.55
N PHE A 138 -8.24 -8.42 9.40
CA PHE A 138 -9.65 -8.40 9.01
C PHE A 138 -10.56 -9.09 10.04
N GLN A 139 -10.22 -10.31 10.47
CA GLN A 139 -11.03 -11.05 11.46
C GLN A 139 -11.09 -10.31 12.80
N ARG A 140 -10.00 -9.67 13.23
CA ARG A 140 -9.99 -8.85 14.45
C ARG A 140 -10.88 -7.62 14.34
N LEU A 141 -10.92 -6.97 13.17
CA LEU A 141 -11.81 -5.83 12.90
C LEU A 141 -13.28 -6.26 12.83
N LEU A 142 -13.55 -7.39 12.17
CA LEU A 142 -14.89 -7.99 12.08
C LEU A 142 -15.44 -8.33 13.46
N ALA A 143 -14.68 -9.07 14.27
CA ALA A 143 -15.06 -9.49 15.62
C ALA A 143 -15.31 -8.31 16.59
N ARG A 144 -14.78 -7.12 16.28
CA ARG A 144 -14.94 -5.89 17.09
C ARG A 144 -15.99 -4.93 16.53
N GLY A 145 -16.70 -5.30 15.45
CA GLY A 145 -17.76 -4.48 14.88
C GLY A 145 -17.28 -3.20 14.17
N PHE A 146 -16.05 -3.23 13.63
CA PHE A 146 -15.48 -2.14 12.83
C PHE A 146 -15.74 -2.27 11.32
N LEU A 147 -16.47 -3.31 10.90
CA LEU A 147 -16.81 -3.52 9.50
C LEU A 147 -18.31 -3.36 9.30
N LEU A 148 -18.68 -2.68 8.21
CA LEU A 148 -20.04 -2.57 7.71
C LEU A 148 -20.17 -3.38 6.43
N GLN A 149 -21.38 -3.82 6.13
CA GLN A 149 -21.72 -4.49 4.88
C GLN A 149 -22.81 -3.68 4.19
N ASP A 150 -22.59 -3.34 2.93
CA ASP A 150 -23.54 -2.58 2.12
C ASP A 150 -23.52 -3.09 0.68
N THR A 151 -24.60 -2.82 -0.06
CA THR A 151 -24.75 -3.23 -1.46
C THR A 151 -24.51 -2.04 -2.37
N LEU A 152 -23.61 -2.19 -3.34
CA LEU A 152 -23.37 -1.19 -4.37
C LEU A 152 -23.93 -1.65 -5.71
N GLU A 153 -24.43 -0.72 -6.50
CA GLU A 153 -24.77 -0.97 -7.90
C GLU A 153 -23.52 -0.81 -8.76
N GLN A 154 -23.20 -1.84 -9.54
CA GLN A 154 -22.06 -1.81 -10.47
C GLN A 154 -22.47 -2.40 -11.82
N LEU A 155 -21.80 -1.92 -12.87
CA LEU A 155 -21.97 -2.47 -14.21
C LEU A 155 -21.25 -3.81 -14.32
N ARG A 156 -21.99 -4.86 -14.70
CA ARG A 156 -21.47 -6.20 -14.98
C ARG A 156 -21.58 -6.50 -16.46
N CYS A 157 -20.46 -6.89 -17.07
CA CYS A 157 -20.48 -7.43 -18.43
C CYS A 157 -20.70 -8.94 -18.36
N GLU A 158 -21.86 -9.41 -18.82
CA GLU A 158 -22.22 -10.82 -18.81
C GLU A 158 -21.29 -11.63 -19.74
N SER A 159 -20.97 -11.11 -20.92
CA SER A 159 -20.07 -11.76 -21.88
C SER A 159 -18.63 -11.89 -21.35
N CYS A 160 -18.14 -10.93 -20.57
CA CYS A 160 -16.81 -10.99 -19.94
C CYS A 160 -16.82 -11.67 -18.57
N GLY A 161 -18.00 -12.04 -18.06
CA GLY A 161 -18.19 -12.67 -16.75
C GLY A 161 -17.75 -11.83 -15.55
N ARG A 162 -17.63 -10.50 -15.66
CA ARG A 162 -17.00 -9.66 -14.62
C ARG A 162 -17.70 -8.31 -14.41
N TYR A 163 -17.56 -7.76 -13.21
CA TYR A 163 -17.87 -6.36 -12.94
C TYR A 163 -16.82 -5.46 -13.61
N LEU A 164 -17.27 -4.32 -14.12
CA LEU A 164 -16.44 -3.38 -14.87
C LEU A 164 -16.01 -2.23 -13.96
N ALA A 165 -14.70 -2.05 -13.82
CA ALA A 165 -14.16 -0.78 -13.35
C ALA A 165 -14.49 0.34 -14.34
N ASP A 166 -14.62 1.58 -13.85
CA ASP A 166 -14.98 2.76 -14.65
C ASP A 166 -14.16 2.91 -15.95
N ARG A 167 -12.87 2.57 -15.89
CA ARG A 167 -11.94 2.60 -17.05
C ARG A 167 -12.32 1.65 -18.19
N PHE A 168 -13.09 0.60 -17.91
CA PHE A 168 -13.57 -0.38 -18.87
C PHE A 168 -15.01 -0.14 -19.33
N VAL A 169 -15.62 0.96 -18.87
CA VAL A 169 -16.94 1.41 -19.29
C VAL A 169 -16.79 2.67 -20.14
N GLU A 170 -17.45 2.67 -21.29
CA GLU A 170 -17.72 3.88 -22.07
C GLU A 170 -19.22 4.01 -22.31
N GLY A 171 -19.70 5.19 -22.64
CA GLY A 171 -21.08 5.39 -23.02
C GLY A 171 -21.41 6.86 -23.23
N THR A 172 -22.69 7.14 -23.45
CA THR A 172 -23.18 8.49 -23.68
C THR A 172 -23.32 9.26 -22.36
N CYS A 173 -22.64 10.40 -22.26
CA CYS A 173 -22.72 11.32 -21.12
C CYS A 173 -24.17 11.77 -20.86
N PRO A 174 -24.71 11.58 -19.65
CA PRO A 174 -26.08 11.98 -19.35
C PRO A 174 -26.27 13.51 -19.31
N PHE A 175 -25.18 14.29 -19.19
CA PHE A 175 -25.23 15.75 -19.05
C PHE A 175 -25.07 16.52 -20.37
N CYS A 176 -24.18 16.09 -21.26
CA CYS A 176 -23.88 16.82 -22.51
C CYS A 176 -24.05 15.98 -23.79
N GLY A 177 -24.46 14.71 -23.68
CA GLY A 177 -24.69 13.82 -24.82
C GLY A 177 -23.42 13.34 -25.54
N TYR A 178 -22.23 13.55 -24.98
CA TYR A 178 -20.98 13.01 -25.56
C TYR A 178 -21.00 11.48 -25.57
N ALA A 179 -20.88 10.85 -26.74
CA ALA A 179 -21.08 9.42 -26.94
C ALA A 179 -19.99 8.51 -26.35
N GLU A 180 -18.80 9.06 -26.06
CA GLU A 180 -17.61 8.31 -25.63
C GLU A 180 -17.15 8.73 -24.22
N ALA A 181 -18.08 9.09 -23.34
CA ALA A 181 -17.75 9.41 -21.96
C ALA A 181 -17.28 8.14 -21.22
N ARG A 182 -16.31 8.32 -20.31
CA ARG A 182 -15.78 7.25 -19.47
C ARG A 182 -16.64 7.07 -18.22
N GLY A 183 -16.52 5.93 -17.56
CA GLY A 183 -17.29 5.64 -16.34
C GLY A 183 -17.00 6.59 -15.16
N ASP A 184 -15.86 7.26 -15.15
CA ASP A 184 -15.39 8.17 -14.08
C ASP A 184 -15.59 9.65 -14.42
N GLN A 185 -15.49 10.00 -15.71
CA GLN A 185 -15.52 11.38 -16.17
C GLN A 185 -15.93 11.48 -17.65
N CYS A 186 -16.68 12.53 -17.97
CA CYS A 186 -16.88 12.95 -19.35
C CYS A 186 -15.79 13.95 -19.77
N ASP A 187 -14.91 13.55 -20.69
CA ASP A 187 -13.81 14.41 -21.17
C ASP A 187 -14.28 15.65 -21.96
N LYS A 188 -15.52 15.64 -22.49
CA LYS A 188 -16.09 16.78 -23.24
C LYS A 188 -16.58 17.91 -22.34
N CYS A 189 -17.29 17.61 -21.26
CA CYS A 189 -17.84 18.64 -20.35
C CYS A 189 -17.14 18.70 -18.99
N GLY A 190 -16.15 17.83 -18.74
CA GLY A 190 -15.37 17.77 -17.52
C GLY A 190 -16.10 17.19 -16.31
N LYS A 191 -17.39 16.84 -16.43
CA LYS A 191 -18.22 16.36 -15.32
C LYS A 191 -17.73 14.99 -14.84
N LEU A 192 -17.51 14.87 -13.52
CA LEU A 192 -17.33 13.60 -12.83
C LEU A 192 -18.70 12.91 -12.73
N ILE A 193 -18.74 11.64 -13.10
CA ILE A 193 -19.98 10.84 -13.17
C ILE A 193 -19.72 9.47 -12.56
N ASN A 194 -20.77 8.78 -12.14
CA ASN A 194 -20.68 7.36 -11.82
C ASN A 194 -21.00 6.54 -13.07
N ALA A 195 -20.31 5.41 -13.27
CA ALA A 195 -20.47 4.61 -14.49
C ALA A 195 -21.91 4.14 -14.73
N VAL A 196 -22.67 3.89 -13.66
CA VAL A 196 -24.10 3.51 -13.72
C VAL A 196 -25.02 4.61 -14.28
N GLU A 197 -24.56 5.87 -14.31
CA GLU A 197 -25.31 7.01 -14.86
C GLU A 197 -25.15 7.14 -16.39
N LEU A 198 -24.20 6.42 -16.99
CA LEU A 198 -23.98 6.46 -18.43
C LEU A 198 -25.19 5.90 -19.19
N LYS A 199 -25.59 6.62 -20.24
CA LYS A 199 -26.60 6.13 -21.19
C LYS A 199 -25.93 5.23 -22.21
N ASN A 200 -26.56 4.11 -22.57
CA ASN A 200 -26.01 3.11 -23.50
C ASN A 200 -24.56 2.71 -23.11
N PRO A 201 -24.34 2.22 -21.87
CA PRO A 201 -23.00 1.84 -21.47
C PRO A 201 -22.51 0.68 -22.35
N GLN A 202 -21.21 0.64 -22.58
CA GLN A 202 -20.54 -0.36 -23.40
C GLN A 202 -19.25 -0.80 -22.71
N CYS A 203 -19.00 -2.11 -22.75
CA CYS A 203 -17.77 -2.69 -22.25
C CYS A 203 -16.64 -2.45 -23.27
N LYS A 204 -15.56 -1.77 -22.87
CA LYS A 204 -14.40 -1.55 -23.76
C LYS A 204 -13.69 -2.83 -24.21
N LEU A 205 -13.87 -3.94 -23.48
CA LEU A 205 -13.19 -5.20 -23.75
C LEU A 205 -13.86 -6.00 -24.86
N CYS A 206 -15.18 -6.19 -24.78
CA CYS A 206 -15.93 -7.03 -25.73
C CYS A 206 -16.96 -6.27 -26.56
N ARG A 207 -17.12 -4.96 -26.34
CA ARG A 207 -18.16 -4.10 -26.96
C ARG A 207 -19.60 -4.49 -26.63
N GLY A 208 -19.83 -5.41 -25.70
CA GLY A 208 -21.16 -5.76 -25.20
C GLY A 208 -21.73 -4.71 -24.24
N THR A 209 -23.06 -4.68 -24.09
CA THR A 209 -23.77 -3.80 -23.17
C THR A 209 -23.77 -4.39 -21.75
N PRO A 210 -23.14 -3.75 -20.75
CA PRO A 210 -23.18 -4.21 -19.38
C PRO A 210 -24.54 -3.89 -18.72
N VAL A 211 -24.89 -4.69 -17.72
CA VAL A 211 -26.12 -4.54 -16.92
C VAL A 211 -25.77 -4.05 -15.52
N VAL A 212 -26.61 -3.19 -14.93
CA VAL A 212 -26.45 -2.78 -13.54
C VAL A 212 -26.86 -3.94 -12.64
N MET A 213 -25.96 -4.38 -11.78
CA MET A 213 -26.19 -5.48 -10.85
C MET A 213 -25.79 -5.07 -9.43
N PRO A 214 -26.61 -5.38 -8.42
CA PRO A 214 -26.21 -5.20 -7.03
C PRO A 214 -25.05 -6.14 -6.70
N THR A 215 -24.10 -5.66 -5.90
CA THR A 215 -22.96 -6.45 -5.42
C THR A 215 -22.61 -6.05 -4.00
N GLN A 216 -22.38 -7.05 -3.14
CA GLN A 216 -22.14 -6.83 -1.72
C GLN A 216 -20.68 -6.42 -1.47
N HIS A 217 -20.48 -5.45 -0.59
CA HIS A 217 -19.16 -4.96 -0.23
C HIS A 217 -19.03 -4.77 1.28
N LEU A 218 -17.80 -4.96 1.76
CA LEU A 218 -17.41 -4.63 3.13
C LEU A 218 -16.74 -3.26 3.17
N PHE A 219 -17.02 -2.52 4.24
CA PHE A 219 -16.49 -1.19 4.50
C PHE A 219 -15.82 -1.15 5.87
N LEU A 220 -14.67 -0.51 5.96
CA LEU A 220 -14.06 -0.16 7.24
C LEU A 220 -14.76 1.08 7.80
N ASP A 221 -15.33 0.95 8.99
CA ASP A 221 -16.04 2.00 9.73
C ASP A 221 -15.03 2.96 10.37
N LEU A 222 -14.37 3.78 9.54
CA LEU A 222 -13.43 4.80 10.00
C LEU A 222 -14.02 5.77 11.03
N PRO A 223 -15.29 6.21 10.95
CA PRO A 223 -15.89 7.03 12.01
C PRO A 223 -15.72 6.45 13.42
N LYS A 224 -15.92 5.13 13.61
CA LYS A 224 -15.71 4.47 14.92
C LYS A 224 -14.26 4.45 15.38
N LEU A 225 -13.31 4.55 14.45
CA LEU A 225 -11.87 4.54 14.72
C LEU A 225 -11.27 5.94 14.87
N GLU A 226 -12.04 7.00 14.59
CA GLU A 226 -11.53 8.37 14.50
C GLU A 226 -11.01 8.89 15.84
N ALA A 227 -11.78 8.74 16.93
CA ALA A 227 -11.38 9.16 18.28
C ALA A 227 -10.06 8.52 18.77
N PRO A 228 -9.91 7.18 18.78
CA PRO A 228 -8.65 6.57 19.20
C PRO A 228 -7.48 6.90 18.25
N LEU A 229 -7.74 7.05 16.95
CA LEU A 229 -6.74 7.49 15.98
C LEU A 229 -6.24 8.91 16.29
N GLN A 230 -7.15 9.85 16.54
CA GLN A 230 -6.79 11.23 16.88
C GLN A 230 -5.97 11.30 18.16
N ALA A 231 -6.35 10.55 19.20
CA ALA A 231 -5.58 10.47 20.44
C ALA A 231 -4.16 9.92 20.23
N TRP A 232 -3.98 8.96 19.32
CA TRP A 232 -2.67 8.45 18.94
C TRP A 232 -1.86 9.46 18.10
N LEU A 233 -2.51 10.19 17.19
CA LEU A 233 -1.87 11.21 16.34
C LEU A 233 -1.34 12.38 17.16
N GLU A 234 -2.10 12.89 18.14
CA GLU A 234 -1.64 14.00 18.99
C GLU A 234 -0.36 13.63 19.77
N ARG A 235 -0.29 12.41 20.32
CA ARG A 235 0.92 11.90 20.97
C ARG A 235 2.08 11.77 20.00
N SER A 236 1.81 11.31 18.77
CA SER A 236 2.84 11.08 17.75
C SER A 236 3.39 12.40 17.18
N TRP A 237 2.55 13.41 16.98
CA TRP A 237 2.99 14.73 16.52
C TRP A 237 3.82 15.47 17.57
N ALA A 238 3.52 15.28 18.85
CA ALA A 238 4.30 15.86 19.94
C ALA A 238 5.77 15.38 19.96
N ALA A 239 6.08 14.23 19.36
CA ALA A 239 7.46 13.74 19.22
C ALA A 239 8.30 14.55 18.21
N GLY A 240 7.66 15.31 17.30
CA GLY A 240 8.34 16.26 16.41
C GLY A 240 8.93 15.69 15.11
N ASP A 241 8.82 14.39 14.85
CA ASP A 241 9.49 13.72 13.71
C ASP A 241 8.69 13.75 12.39
N TRP A 242 7.47 14.30 12.38
CA TRP A 242 6.63 14.35 11.20
C TRP A 242 6.89 15.61 10.36
N THR A 243 7.00 15.45 9.04
CA THR A 243 7.10 16.57 8.11
C THR A 243 5.82 17.43 8.14
N ALA A 244 5.98 18.75 7.98
CA ALA A 244 4.88 19.71 8.09
C ALA A 244 3.72 19.43 7.11
N ASN A 245 4.04 18.99 5.88
CA ASN A 245 3.04 18.63 4.88
C ASN A 245 2.21 17.40 5.27
N ALA A 246 2.83 16.36 5.84
CA ALA A 246 2.13 15.16 6.30
C ALA A 246 1.16 15.48 7.45
N GLN A 247 1.60 16.32 8.40
CA GLN A 247 0.73 16.80 9.47
C GLN A 247 -0.46 17.61 8.93
N HIS A 248 -0.20 18.53 8.00
CA HIS A 248 -1.24 19.37 7.41
C HIS A 248 -2.32 18.54 6.71
N ILE A 249 -1.90 17.63 5.82
CA ILE A 249 -2.83 16.73 5.09
C ILE A 249 -3.65 15.90 6.08
N THR A 250 -3.01 15.29 7.07
CA THR A 250 -3.71 14.44 8.05
C THR A 250 -4.75 15.24 8.84
N ARG A 251 -4.43 16.46 9.27
CA ARG A 251 -5.38 17.35 9.95
C ARG A 251 -6.56 17.74 9.06
N THR A 252 -6.33 18.00 7.77
CA THR A 252 -7.42 18.27 6.82
C THR A 252 -8.40 17.10 6.72
N TRP A 253 -7.88 15.88 6.59
CA TRP A 253 -8.72 14.67 6.52
C TRP A 253 -9.56 14.44 7.79
N LEU A 254 -8.98 14.67 8.97
CA LEU A 254 -9.71 14.56 10.24
C LEU A 254 -10.77 15.65 10.39
N ARG A 255 -10.43 16.91 10.05
CA ARG A 255 -11.37 18.04 10.13
C ARG A 255 -12.61 17.80 9.27
N ASP A 256 -12.44 17.20 8.09
CA ASP A 256 -13.54 16.94 7.16
C ASP A 256 -14.41 15.72 7.59
N GLY A 257 -13.99 14.99 8.62
CA GLY A 257 -14.64 13.79 9.16
C GLY A 257 -14.34 12.54 8.34
N LEU A 258 -13.88 11.47 9.00
CA LEU A 258 -13.59 10.22 8.31
C LEU A 258 -14.90 9.51 7.94
N LYS A 259 -14.96 9.00 6.70
CA LYS A 259 -16.13 8.29 6.17
C LYS A 259 -15.83 6.79 6.06
N PRO A 260 -16.84 5.91 6.12
CA PRO A 260 -16.64 4.50 5.82
C PRO A 260 -16.00 4.30 4.45
N ARG A 261 -15.03 3.39 4.34
CA ARG A 261 -14.31 3.13 3.09
C ARG A 261 -14.46 1.67 2.67
N CYS A 262 -14.86 1.43 1.42
CA CYS A 262 -14.99 0.09 0.87
C CYS A 262 -13.62 -0.60 0.78
N ILE A 263 -13.49 -1.76 1.44
CA ILE A 263 -12.25 -2.54 1.54
C ILE A 263 -12.28 -3.82 0.68
N THR A 264 -13.28 -3.99 -0.19
CA THR A 264 -13.41 -5.18 -1.06
C THR A 264 -13.57 -4.78 -2.52
N ARG A 265 -13.15 -5.64 -3.44
CA ARG A 265 -13.30 -5.43 -4.88
C ARG A 265 -13.66 -6.73 -5.59
N ASP A 266 -14.41 -6.60 -6.67
CA ASP A 266 -14.76 -7.66 -7.62
C ASP A 266 -13.61 -7.87 -8.61
N LEU A 267 -12.48 -8.38 -8.10
CA LEU A 267 -11.28 -8.69 -8.87
C LEU A 267 -10.83 -10.11 -8.56
N THR A 268 -10.03 -10.67 -9.46
CA THR A 268 -9.41 -11.99 -9.27
C THR A 268 -8.00 -11.88 -8.69
N TRP A 269 -7.30 -10.78 -8.97
CA TRP A 269 -5.93 -10.53 -8.55
C TRP A 269 -5.85 -9.67 -7.28
N GLY A 270 -5.92 -10.33 -6.13
CA GLY A 270 -5.86 -9.69 -4.81
C GLY A 270 -5.87 -10.71 -3.67
N THR A 271 -5.73 -10.24 -2.44
CA THR A 271 -5.87 -11.09 -1.24
C THR A 271 -7.32 -11.53 -1.06
N PRO A 272 -7.62 -12.84 -0.96
CA PRO A 272 -9.01 -13.33 -0.85
C PRO A 272 -9.66 -12.95 0.49
N VAL A 273 -10.94 -12.64 0.46
CA VAL A 273 -11.74 -12.29 1.64
C VAL A 273 -12.26 -13.57 2.31
N PRO A 274 -11.96 -13.83 3.59
CA PRO A 274 -12.34 -15.06 4.30
C PRO A 274 -13.75 -14.93 4.91
N LEU A 275 -14.74 -14.65 4.07
CA LEU A 275 -16.14 -14.49 4.49
C LEU A 275 -17.09 -15.15 3.48
N ASP A 276 -18.11 -15.84 3.98
CA ASP A 276 -19.13 -16.43 3.12
C ASP A 276 -19.86 -15.35 2.29
N GLY A 277 -20.09 -15.64 1.01
CA GLY A 277 -20.61 -14.66 0.05
C GLY A 277 -19.55 -13.76 -0.61
N PHE A 278 -18.27 -13.85 -0.21
CA PHE A 278 -17.16 -13.05 -0.75
C PHE A 278 -16.09 -13.88 -1.47
N ARG A 279 -16.40 -15.12 -1.87
CA ARG A 279 -15.42 -16.04 -2.50
C ARG A 279 -14.80 -15.51 -3.80
N ASP A 280 -15.59 -14.78 -4.58
CA ASP A 280 -15.16 -14.16 -5.86
C ASP A 280 -14.70 -12.70 -5.68
N LYS A 281 -14.34 -12.31 -4.44
CA LYS A 281 -13.90 -10.96 -4.10
C LYS A 281 -12.57 -11.00 -3.38
N VAL A 282 -11.82 -9.92 -3.58
CA VAL A 282 -10.54 -9.70 -2.92
C VAL A 282 -10.58 -8.42 -2.08
N PHE A 283 -9.65 -8.29 -1.15
CA PHE A 283 -9.43 -7.02 -0.47
C PHE A 283 -9.01 -5.95 -1.48
N TYR A 284 -9.49 -4.74 -1.24
CA TYR A 284 -9.05 -3.59 -1.99
C TYR A 284 -7.61 -3.25 -1.61
N VAL A 285 -6.76 -3.04 -2.60
CA VAL A 285 -5.32 -2.80 -2.41
C VAL A 285 -5.00 -1.66 -1.42
N TRP A 286 -5.83 -0.62 -1.33
CA TRP A 286 -5.62 0.47 -0.36
C TRP A 286 -5.81 0.05 1.10
N PHE A 287 -6.52 -1.06 1.35
CA PHE A 287 -6.66 -1.64 2.68
C PHE A 287 -5.44 -2.52 3.04
N ASP A 288 -4.99 -3.40 2.14
CA ASP A 288 -3.99 -4.41 2.47
C ASP A 288 -2.55 -4.10 1.97
N ALA A 289 -2.33 -3.14 1.07
CA ALA A 289 -0.98 -2.73 0.68
C ALA A 289 -0.12 -2.24 1.87
N PRO A 290 -0.65 -1.44 2.83
CA PRO A 290 0.11 -1.11 4.04
C PRO A 290 0.42 -2.33 4.93
N ILE A 291 -0.39 -3.38 4.87
CA ILE A 291 -0.13 -4.66 5.56
C ILE A 291 1.05 -5.39 4.91
N GLY A 292 1.37 -5.05 3.65
CA GLY A 292 2.56 -5.48 2.93
C GLY A 292 3.86 -5.29 3.72
N TYR A 293 4.00 -4.22 4.50
CA TYR A 293 5.20 -4.02 5.31
C TYR A 293 5.40 -5.13 6.37
N LEU A 294 4.30 -5.58 6.99
CA LEU A 294 4.31 -6.66 7.97
C LEU A 294 4.62 -7.99 7.29
N SER A 295 3.96 -8.28 6.16
CA SER A 295 4.15 -9.55 5.45
C SER A 295 5.52 -9.69 4.79
N ILE A 296 6.08 -8.60 4.26
CA ILE A 296 7.48 -8.54 3.80
C ILE A 296 8.43 -8.86 4.94
N THR A 297 8.19 -8.30 6.14
CA THR A 297 9.03 -8.61 7.32
C THR A 297 8.83 -10.06 7.79
N ALA A 298 7.61 -10.60 7.69
CA ALA A 298 7.31 -11.99 8.01
C ALA A 298 7.96 -13.00 7.05
N ASN A 299 8.18 -12.62 5.79
CA ASN A 299 8.96 -13.41 4.84
C ASN A 299 10.48 -13.27 5.08
N TYR A 300 10.93 -12.22 5.77
CA TYR A 300 12.32 -12.03 6.18
C TYR A 300 12.68 -12.81 7.46
N THR A 301 11.77 -12.86 8.44
CA THR A 301 11.98 -13.55 9.72
C THR A 301 10.67 -14.00 10.35
N GLU A 302 10.66 -15.18 10.97
CA GLU A 302 9.52 -15.67 11.76
C GLU A 302 9.24 -14.79 12.98
N GLN A 303 10.24 -14.08 13.48
CA GLN A 303 10.14 -13.18 14.64
C GLN A 303 9.68 -11.75 14.26
N TRP A 304 9.01 -11.56 13.13
CA TRP A 304 8.61 -10.25 12.61
C TRP A 304 7.74 -9.43 13.58
N GLU A 305 6.97 -10.10 14.44
CA GLU A 305 6.15 -9.47 15.47
C GLU A 305 7.00 -8.69 16.48
N ARG A 306 8.28 -9.05 16.67
CA ARG A 306 9.19 -8.27 17.48
C ARG A 306 9.38 -6.87 16.93
N TRP A 307 9.28 -6.64 15.62
CA TRP A 307 9.36 -5.30 15.04
C TRP A 307 8.01 -4.59 15.00
N TRP A 308 6.95 -5.32 14.66
CA TRP A 308 5.65 -4.72 14.31
C TRP A 308 4.60 -4.73 15.44
N LYS A 309 4.82 -5.51 16.50
CA LYS A 309 3.92 -5.64 17.65
C LYS A 309 4.65 -5.34 18.97
N ASN A 310 5.62 -4.44 18.94
CA ASN A 310 6.37 -4.02 20.12
C ASN A 310 6.63 -2.50 20.10
N PRO A 311 5.63 -1.68 20.46
CA PRO A 311 5.74 -0.22 20.41
C PRO A 311 6.62 0.38 21.51
N GLN A 312 7.13 -0.40 22.48
CA GLN A 312 7.94 0.08 23.60
C GLN A 312 9.46 0.04 23.33
N GLN A 313 9.87 -0.24 22.09
CA GLN A 313 11.27 -0.41 21.68
C GLN A 313 12.05 0.88 21.44
#